data_AF-F9MQP5-F1
#
_entry.id   AF-F9MQP5-F1
#
_cell.length_a   1.000
_cell.length_b   1.000
_cell.length_c   1.000
_cell.angle_alpha   90.00
_cell.angle_beta   90.00
_cell.angle_gamma   90.00
#
_symmetry.space_group_name_H-M   'P 1'
#
loop_
_entity.id
_entity.type
_entity.pdbx_description
1 polymer ?
#
loop_
_entity_poly.entity_id
_entity_poly.type
_entity_poly.pdbx_seq_one_letter_code
_entity_poly.pdbx_strand_id
1 'polypeptide(L)' 'MAYKITSRCVLCYYCVQIAPTVFFYDSEAKHICIQNIVNDESTVELLEDARSCCPTGAIIK' A
#
# COMPACT_ATOMS: atom_id res chain seq x y z
N MET A 1 1.12 4.17 -14.26
CA MET A 1 1.03 2.76 -13.83
C MET A 1 0.49 2.76 -12.41
N ALA A 2 -0.51 1.94 -12.11
CA ALA A 2 -1.23 1.99 -10.84
C ALA A 2 -0.77 0.85 -9.94
N TYR A 3 -0.42 1.16 -8.69
CA TYR A 3 -0.08 0.14 -7.71
C TYR A 3 -1.29 -0.72 -7.37
N LYS A 4 -1.03 -1.98 -7.02
CA LYS A 4 -2.06 -2.94 -6.59
C LYS A 4 -1.53 -3.85 -5.47
N ILE A 5 -2.47 -4.29 -4.64
CA ILE A 5 -2.23 -5.29 -3.58
C ILE A 5 -2.69 -6.65 -4.09
N THR A 6 -1.81 -7.63 -4.02
CA THR A 6 -2.08 -9.00 -4.47
C THR A 6 -2.59 -9.89 -3.33
N SER A 7 -3.05 -11.09 -3.67
CA SER A 7 -3.43 -12.14 -2.71
C SER A 7 -2.29 -12.63 -1.81
N ARG A 8 -1.04 -12.18 -2.02
CA ARG A 8 0.08 -12.42 -1.10
C ARG A 8 0.01 -11.55 0.16
N CYS A 9 -0.94 -10.61 0.23
CA CYS A 9 -1.13 -9.77 1.41
C CYS A 9 -1.58 -10.63 2.60
N VAL A 10 -0.80 -10.58 3.68
CA VAL A 10 -1.10 -11.28 4.94
C VAL A 10 -1.62 -10.33 6.02
N LEU A 11 -2.03 -9.12 5.63
CA LEU A 11 -2.56 -8.10 6.55
C LEU A 11 -1.61 -7.80 7.72
N CYS A 12 -0.32 -7.61 7.45
CA CYS A 12 0.67 -7.22 8.46
C CYS A 12 0.66 -5.72 8.81
N TYR A 13 -0.07 -4.92 8.04
CA TYR A 13 -0.34 -3.49 8.28
C TYR A 13 0.84 -2.52 8.22
N TYR A 14 2.06 -2.99 7.89
CA TYR A 14 3.23 -2.13 7.73
C TYR A 14 3.04 -1.00 6.72
N CYS A 15 2.39 -1.26 5.58
CA CYS A 15 2.15 -0.23 4.57
C CYS A 15 1.27 0.91 5.07
N VAL A 16 0.30 0.63 5.96
CA VAL A 16 -0.55 1.65 6.58
C VAL A 16 0.22 2.45 7.62
N GLN A 17 1.21 1.86 8.29
CA GLN A 17 2.08 2.59 9.23
C GLN A 17 3.05 3.53 8.51
N ILE A 18 3.60 3.09 7.37
CA ILE A 18 4.55 3.88 6.57
C ILE A 18 3.83 5.00 5.83
N ALA A 19 2.69 4.68 5.21
CA ALA A 19 1.99 5.58 4.31
C ALA A 19 0.47 5.56 4.57
N PRO A 20 0.00 6.06 5.74
CA PRO A 20 -1.41 6.03 6.14
C PRO A 20 -2.33 6.87 5.25
N THR A 21 -1.76 7.86 4.54
CA THR A 21 -2.49 8.69 3.57
C THR A 21 -2.72 8.00 2.23
N VAL A 22 -2.05 6.87 2.00
CA VAL A 22 -2.08 6.12 0.74
C VAL A 22 -2.71 4.75 0.94
N PHE A 23 -2.35 4.06 2.01
CA PHE A 23 -2.87 2.74 2.36
C PHE A 23 -3.87 2.86 3.49
N PHE A 24 -5.07 2.32 3.28
CA PHE A 24 -6.14 2.32 4.26
C PHE A 24 -6.85 0.97 4.29
N TYR A 25 -7.57 0.70 5.36
CA TYR A 25 -8.36 -0.51 5.50
C TYR A 25 -9.67 -0.38 4.72
N ASP A 26 -10.16 -1.48 4.15
CA ASP A 26 -11.56 -1.53 3.76
C ASP A 26 -12.48 -1.42 4.98
N SER A 27 -13.78 -1.18 4.76
CA SER A 27 -14.75 -1.00 5.83
C SER A 27 -14.90 -2.20 6.76
N GLU A 28 -14.41 -3.38 6.35
CA GLU A 28 -14.43 -4.61 7.13
C GLU A 28 -13.07 -4.95 7.78
N ALA A 29 -12.03 -4.12 7.56
CA ALA A 29 -10.64 -4.39 7.94
C ALA A 29 -10.07 -5.74 7.43
N LYS A 30 -10.61 -6.26 6.32
CA LYS A 30 -10.19 -7.52 5.68
C LYS A 30 -9.22 -7.31 4.53
N HIS A 31 -9.18 -6.11 3.96
CA HIS A 31 -8.27 -5.78 2.88
C HIS A 31 -7.57 -4.45 3.14
N ILE A 32 -6.39 -4.31 2.54
CA ILE A 32 -5.73 -3.02 2.38
C ILE A 32 -6.13 -2.46 1.02
N CYS A 33 -6.58 -1.22 1.00
CA CYS A 33 -6.91 -0.44 -0.18
C CYS A 33 -5.78 0.57 -0.45
N ILE A 34 -5.59 0.92 -1.72
CA ILE A 34 -4.65 1.95 -2.15
C ILE A 34 -5.46 3.14 -2.65
N GLN A 35 -5.18 4.32 -2.11
CA GLN A 35 -5.69 5.56 -2.63
C GLN A 35 -4.91 5.90 -3.90
N ASN A 36 -5.52 5.69 -5.07
CA ASN A 36 -4.94 6.06 -6.37
C ASN A 36 -5.03 7.58 -6.56
N ILE A 37 -4.40 8.36 -5.68
CA ILE A 37 -4.08 9.77 -5.96
C ILE A 37 -2.67 9.76 -6.52
N VAL A 38 -2.59 9.66 -7.84
CA VAL A 38 -1.32 9.62 -8.56
C VAL A 38 -1.12 10.99 -9.16
N ASN A 39 -0.17 11.78 -8.61
CA ASN A 39 0.66 12.76 -9.34
C ASN A 39 1.58 13.65 -8.45
N ASP A 40 1.66 13.45 -7.13
CA ASP A 40 2.68 14.13 -6.32
C ASP A 40 3.87 13.20 -6.01
N GLU A 41 5.09 13.76 -6.03
CA GLU A 41 6.33 13.01 -5.81
C GLU A 41 6.37 12.34 -4.42
N SER A 42 5.79 12.97 -3.40
CA SER A 42 5.82 12.44 -2.03
C SER A 42 5.00 11.16 -1.87
N THR A 43 3.85 11.06 -2.56
CA THR A 43 3.05 9.83 -2.61
C THR A 43 3.77 8.70 -3.33
N VAL A 44 4.57 9.01 -4.35
CA VAL A 44 5.36 7.99 -5.07
C VAL A 44 6.46 7.41 -4.19
N GLU A 45 7.18 8.25 -3.43
CA GLU A 45 8.21 7.80 -2.49
C GLU A 45 7.60 6.90 -1.41
N LEU A 46 6.48 7.31 -0.80
CA LEU A 46 5.75 6.53 0.19
C LEU A 46 5.28 5.16 -0.34
N LEU A 47 4.87 5.10 -1.62
CA LEU A 47 4.47 3.85 -2.28
C LEU A 47 5.65 2.89 -2.47
N GLU A 48 6.81 3.39 -2.90
CA GLU A 48 8.01 2.57 -3.10
C GLU A 48 8.61 2.13 -1.74
N ASP A 49 8.55 2.97 -0.70
CA ASP A 49 8.95 2.62 0.67
C ASP A 49 8.06 1.51 1.25
N ALA A 50 6.74 1.69 1.20
CA ALA A 50 5.80 0.68 1.65
C ALA A 50 5.96 -0.65 0.90
N ARG A 51 6.23 -0.59 -0.41
CA ARG A 51 6.54 -1.76 -1.23
C ARG A 51 7.82 -2.47 -0.79
N SER A 52 8.88 -1.72 -0.53
CA SER A 52 10.19 -2.25 -0.12
C SER A 52 10.13 -2.90 1.26
N CYS A 53 9.30 -2.37 2.17
CA CYS A 53 9.08 -2.93 3.49
C CYS A 53 8.04 -4.05 3.55
N CYS A 54 7.33 -4.35 2.45
CA CYS A 54 6.29 -5.37 2.45
C CYS A 54 6.92 -6.77 2.57
N PRO A 55 6.72 -7.50 3.68
CA PRO A 55 7.43 -8.76 3.95
C PRO A 55 7.06 -9.88 2.97
N THR A 56 5.89 -9.79 2.33
CA THR A 56 5.41 -10.78 1.36
C THR A 56 5.53 -10.31 -0.09
N GLY A 57 6.03 -9.09 -0.32
CA GLY A 57 6.06 -8.47 -1.65
C GLY A 57 4.68 -8.35 -2.28
N ALA A 58 3.64 -8.15 -1.46
CA ALA A 58 2.25 -8.11 -1.93
C ALA A 58 1.90 -6.85 -2.73
N ILE A 59 2.68 -5.78 -2.58
CA ILE A 59 2.50 -4.48 -3.25
C ILE A 59 3.30 -4.50 -4.56
N ILE A 60 2.62 -4.35 -5.68
CA ILE A 60 3.24 -4.35 -7.02
C ILE A 60 2.79 -3.13 -7.84
N LYS A 61 3.65 -2.72 -8.78
CA LYS A 61 3.45 -1.56 -9.67
C LYS A 61 2.77 -1.92 -10.98
#